data_AF-A0A1F7Z0P1-F1
#
_entry.id   AF-A0A1F7Z0P1-F1
#
_cell.length_a   1.000
_cell.length_b   1.000
_cell.length_c   1.000
_cell.angle_alpha   90.00
_cell.angle_beta   90.00
_cell.angle_gamma   90.00
#
_symmetry.space_group_name_H-M   'P 1'
#
loop_
_entity.id
_entity.type
_entity.pdbx_description
1 polymer ?
#
loop_
_entity_poly.entity_id
_entity_poly.type
_entity_poly.pdbx_seq_one_letter_code
_entity_poly.pdbx_strand_id
1 'polypeptide(L)'
;MNNSTCPNCHTAVRPTDYYCFNCGRNLKPAAKSTSTSSQIVLYLKSIILPPLGIWYALPYLRQNSQKAKIIGVVAIVLTFLSLAIAFKLAQDFMTTLNQQVNDAVNLYNF
;
A
#
# COMPACT_ATOMS: atom_id res chain seq x y z
N MET A 1 -16.42 -8.47 -31.59
CA MET A 1 -16.62 -9.38 -30.44
C MET A 1 -15.25 -9.74 -29.88
N ASN A 2 -14.84 -9.19 -28.73
CA ASN A 2 -13.59 -9.57 -28.08
C ASN A 2 -13.89 -10.76 -27.16
N ASN A 3 -13.65 -11.97 -27.65
CA ASN A 3 -13.86 -13.21 -26.91
C ASN A 3 -12.62 -13.47 -26.05
N SER A 4 -12.67 -13.08 -24.79
CA SER A 4 -11.64 -13.39 -23.81
C SER A 4 -11.58 -14.90 -23.58
N THR A 5 -10.39 -15.50 -23.64
CA THR A 5 -10.17 -16.92 -23.34
C THR A 5 -9.77 -17.11 -21.88
N CYS A 6 -10.17 -18.23 -21.29
CA CYS A 6 -9.73 -18.57 -19.93
C CYS A 6 -8.23 -18.88 -19.93
N PRO A 7 -7.41 -18.24 -19.07
CA PRO A 7 -5.95 -18.47 -19.06
C PRO A 7 -5.53 -19.84 -18.53
N ASN A 8 -6.45 -20.64 -17.98
CA ASN A 8 -6.14 -21.95 -17.42
C ASN A 8 -6.54 -23.09 -18.37
N CYS A 9 -7.79 -23.10 -18.83
CA CYS A 9 -8.32 -24.17 -19.70
C CYS A 9 -8.55 -23.74 -21.15
N HIS A 10 -8.21 -22.50 -21.49
CA HIS A 10 -8.28 -21.92 -22.84
C HIS A 10 -9.67 -21.91 -23.49
N THR A 11 -10.72 -22.24 -22.74
CA THR A 11 -12.11 -22.14 -23.23
C THR A 11 -12.53 -20.68 -23.45
N ALA A 12 -13.41 -20.45 -24.41
CA ALA A 12 -14.04 -19.16 -24.64
C ALA A 12 -14.89 -18.76 -23.41
N VAL A 13 -14.66 -17.57 -22.85
CA VAL A 13 -15.44 -17.06 -21.71
C VAL A 13 -15.98 -15.67 -22.02
N ARG A 14 -17.19 -15.37 -21.52
CA ARG A 14 -17.78 -14.06 -21.72
C ARG A 14 -17.07 -13.04 -20.82
N PRO A 15 -16.87 -11.79 -21.26
CA PRO A 15 -16.28 -10.74 -20.42
C PRO A 15 -17.07 -10.47 -19.12
N THR A 16 -18.34 -10.88 -19.08
CA THR A 16 -19.20 -10.78 -17.89
C THR A 16 -18.94 -11.88 -16.86
N ASP A 17 -18.33 -13.00 -17.25
CA ASP A 17 -18.16 -14.17 -16.38
C ASP A 17 -17.16 -13.88 -15.25
N TYR A 18 -17.54 -14.20 -14.01
CA TYR A 18 -16.66 -14.07 -12.83
C TYR A 18 -15.80 -15.33 -12.63
N TYR A 19 -16.35 -16.48 -12.99
CA TYR A 19 -15.69 -17.77 -12.92
C TYR A 19 -15.82 -18.48 -14.27
N CYS A 20 -14.81 -19.26 -14.64
CA CYS A 20 -14.88 -20.10 -15.82
C CYS A 20 -15.88 -21.25 -15.60
N PHE A 21 -16.86 -21.40 -16.50
CA PHE A 21 -17.85 -22.49 -16.43
C PHE A 21 -17.26 -23.88 -16.63
N ASN A 22 -16.09 -23.99 -17.29
CA ASN A 22 -15.46 -25.28 -17.57
C ASN A 22 -14.53 -25.74 -16.43
N CYS A 23 -13.66 -24.86 -15.92
CA CYS A 23 -12.63 -25.23 -14.94
C CYS A 23 -12.77 -24.56 -13.57
N GLY A 24 -13.80 -23.72 -13.37
CA GLY A 24 -14.04 -23.03 -12.10
C GLY A 24 -13.04 -21.93 -11.74
N ARG A 25 -12.05 -21.62 -12.60
CA ARG A 25 -11.06 -20.57 -12.33
C ARG A 25 -11.73 -19.21 -12.21
N ASN A 26 -11.40 -18.47 -11.15
CA ASN A 26 -11.82 -17.08 -10.99
C ASN A 26 -11.14 -16.19 -12.07
N LEU A 27 -11.94 -15.55 -12.91
CA LEU A 27 -11.52 -14.68 -14.01
C LEU A 27 -11.45 -13.21 -13.58
N LYS A 28 -12.15 -12.82 -12.51
CA LYS A 28 -12.23 -11.44 -12.03
C LYS A 28 -11.84 -11.37 -10.55
N PRO A 29 -10.72 -10.70 -10.21
CA PRO A 29 -10.36 -10.53 -8.81
C PRO A 29 -11.52 -9.85 -8.06
N ALA A 30 -11.86 -10.39 -6.88
CA ALA A 30 -12.89 -9.81 -6.04
C ALA A 30 -12.55 -8.34 -5.75
N ALA A 31 -13.52 -7.46 -5.89
CA ALA A 31 -13.36 -6.06 -5.51
C ALA A 31 -12.91 -5.99 -4.05
N LYS A 32 -11.89 -5.19 -3.73
CA LYS A 32 -11.51 -5.03 -2.33
C LYS A 32 -12.65 -4.34 -1.60
N SER A 33 -12.97 -4.89 -0.44
CA SER A 33 -13.95 -4.31 0.47
C SER A 33 -13.57 -2.85 0.78
N THR A 34 -14.51 -1.93 0.56
CA THR A 34 -14.40 -0.53 1.00
C THR A 34 -15.07 -0.32 2.36
N SER A 35 -15.24 -1.37 3.16
CA SER A 35 -15.84 -1.25 4.51
C SER A 35 -14.96 -0.43 5.44
N THR A 36 -15.57 0.18 6.46
CA THR A 36 -14.88 1.02 7.46
C THR A 36 -13.71 0.30 8.12
N SER A 37 -13.88 -0.98 8.48
CA SER A 37 -12.81 -1.80 9.06
C SER A 37 -11.65 -2.03 8.08
N SER A 38 -11.95 -2.24 6.79
CA SER A 38 -10.93 -2.42 5.76
C SER A 38 -10.13 -1.13 5.50
N GLN A 39 -10.78 0.03 5.58
CA GLN A 39 -10.13 1.33 5.46
C GLN A 39 -9.19 1.60 6.64
N ILE A 40 -9.63 1.35 7.87
CA ILE A 40 -8.81 1.54 9.07
C ILE A 40 -7.54 0.69 8.97
N VAL A 41 -7.67 -0.59 8.64
CA VAL A 41 -6.51 -1.50 8.51
C VAL A 41 -5.57 -1.03 7.38
N LEU A 42 -6.12 -0.55 6.26
CA LEU A 42 -5.31 -0.01 5.17
C LEU A 42 -4.50 1.21 5.62
N TYR A 43 -5.14 2.17 6.29
CA TYR A 43 -4.46 3.37 6.77
C TYR A 43 -3.44 3.04 7.84
N LEU A 44 -3.76 2.16 8.79
CA LEU A 44 -2.83 1.73 9.83
C LEU A 44 -1.55 1.12 9.23
N LYS A 45 -1.70 0.22 8.25
CA LYS A 45 -0.57 -0.38 7.52
C LYS A 45 0.25 0.67 6.75
N SER A 46 -0.42 1.69 6.22
CA SER A 46 0.21 2.76 5.45
C SER A 46 1.05 3.71 6.32
N ILE A 47 0.69 3.88 7.59
CA ILE A 47 1.44 4.66 8.59
C ILE A 47 2.62 3.86 9.15
N ILE A 48 2.39 2.60 9.52
CA ILE A 48 3.38 1.83 10.29
C ILE A 48 4.52 1.33 9.38
N LEU A 49 4.26 1.08 8.09
CA LEU A 49 5.26 0.55 7.16
C LEU A 49 5.44 1.43 5.90
N PRO A 50 6.00 2.65 6.01
CA PRO A 50 6.58 3.34 4.84
C PRO A 50 7.80 2.54 4.35
N PRO A 51 7.98 2.24 3.04
CA PRO A 51 7.22 2.68 1.86
C PRO A 51 6.13 1.68 1.38
N LEU A 52 5.91 0.56 2.09
CA LEU A 52 5.05 -0.55 1.66
C LEU A 52 3.56 -0.19 1.59
N GLY A 53 3.11 0.91 2.20
CA GLY A 53 1.74 1.43 2.07
C GLY A 53 1.28 1.57 0.61
N ILE A 54 2.20 1.92 -0.30
CA ILE A 54 1.94 2.05 -1.74
C ILE A 54 1.53 0.69 -2.35
N TRP A 55 2.17 -0.40 -1.93
CA TRP A 55 1.85 -1.75 -2.42
C TRP A 55 0.42 -2.16 -2.06
N TYR A 56 -0.05 -1.76 -0.88
CA TYR A 56 -1.42 -2.03 -0.42
C TYR A 56 -2.47 -1.09 -1.02
N ALA A 57 -2.09 0.12 -1.42
CA ALA A 57 -2.98 1.08 -2.09
C ALA A 57 -3.25 0.73 -3.56
N LEU A 58 -2.30 0.08 -4.25
CA LEU A 58 -2.40 -0.24 -5.68
C LEU A 58 -3.69 -1.01 -6.07
N PRO A 59 -4.12 -2.06 -5.34
CA PRO A 59 -5.36 -2.77 -5.63
C PRO A 59 -6.63 -1.91 -5.44
N TYR A 60 -6.57 -0.83 -4.67
CA TYR A 60 -7.69 0.13 -4.52
C TYR A 60 -7.75 1.11 -5.70
N LEU A 61 -6.60 1.57 -6.19
CA LEU A 61 -6.52 2.44 -7.37
C LEU A 61 -6.93 1.73 -8.68
N ARG A 62 -6.72 0.42 -8.77
CA ARG A 62 -7.06 -0.39 -9.94
C ARG A 62 -8.57 -0.66 -10.09
N GLN A 63 -9.39 -0.37 -9.07
CA GLN A 63 -10.84 -0.57 -9.14
C GLN A 63 -11.54 0.56 -9.90
N ASN A 64 -12.64 0.23 -10.59
CA ASN A 64 -13.44 1.21 -11.34
C ASN A 64 -14.31 2.11 -10.45
N SER A 65 -14.47 1.80 -9.16
CA SER A 65 -15.31 2.58 -8.25
C SER A 65 -14.59 3.84 -7.76
N GLN A 66 -15.26 5.00 -7.86
CA GLN A 66 -14.71 6.30 -7.45
C GLN A 66 -14.27 6.31 -5.97
N LYS A 67 -15.06 5.67 -5.10
CA LYS A 67 -14.76 5.56 -3.67
C LYS A 67 -13.45 4.81 -3.39
N ALA A 68 -13.19 3.70 -4.09
CA ALA A 68 -11.96 2.93 -3.90
C ALA A 68 -10.72 3.71 -4.36
N LYS A 69 -10.83 4.48 -5.46
CA LYS A 69 -9.74 5.34 -5.93
C LYS A 69 -9.37 6.41 -4.91
N ILE A 70 -10.37 7.09 -4.31
CA ILE A 70 -10.13 8.11 -3.28
C ILE A 70 -9.42 7.49 -2.07
N ILE A 71 -9.89 6.34 -1.57
CA ILE A 71 -9.26 5.63 -0.46
C ILE A 71 -7.79 5.30 -0.77
N GLY A 72 -7.52 4.83 -1.99
CA GLY A 72 -6.16 4.55 -2.44
C GLY A 72 -5.26 5.79 -2.47
N VAL A 73 -5.76 6.92 -2.98
CA VAL A 73 -5.02 8.19 -3.02
C VAL A 73 -4.75 8.71 -1.60
N VAL A 74 -5.76 8.67 -0.72
CA VAL A 74 -5.62 9.08 0.69
C VAL A 74 -4.55 8.25 1.38
N ALA A 75 -4.55 6.92 1.19
CA ALA A 75 -3.53 6.04 1.75
C ALA A 75 -2.11 6.40 1.27
N ILE A 76 -1.94 6.74 -0.01
CA ILE A 76 -0.64 7.15 -0.56
C ILE A 76 -0.16 8.46 0.05
N VAL A 77 -1.02 9.49 0.11
CA VAL A 77 -0.70 10.78 0.72
C VAL A 77 -0.26 10.59 2.17
N LEU A 78 -0.99 9.74 2.89
CA LEU A 78 -0.72 9.41 4.29
C LEU A 78 0.64 8.69 4.47
N THR A 79 1.03 7.82 3.53
CA THR A 79 2.37 7.21 3.51
C THR A 79 3.47 8.24 3.30
N PHE A 80 3.30 9.20 2.38
CA PHE A 80 4.28 10.28 2.19
C PHE A 80 4.42 11.19 3.42
N LEU A 81 3.29 11.54 4.05
CA LEU A 81 3.30 12.30 5.29
C LEU A 81 4.01 11.56 6.42
N SER A 82 3.70 10.28 6.62
CA SER A 82 4.35 9.44 7.61
C SER A 82 5.86 9.33 7.36
N LEU A 83 6.27 9.17 6.10
CA LEU A 83 7.69 9.11 5.72
C LEU A 83 8.41 10.43 6.04
N ALA A 84 7.80 11.58 5.77
CA ALA A 84 8.39 12.88 6.08
C ALA A 84 8.60 13.09 7.59
N ILE A 85 7.61 12.68 8.40
CA ILE A 85 7.71 12.74 9.87
C ILE A 85 8.81 11.81 10.37
N ALA A 86 8.84 10.55 9.89
CA ALA A 86 9.86 9.58 10.26
C ALA A 86 11.27 10.08 9.92
N PHE A 87 11.44 10.73 8.76
CA PHE A 87 12.71 11.29 8.34
C PHE A 87 13.17 12.45 9.22
N LYS A 88 12.26 13.34 9.64
CA LYS A 88 12.57 14.40 10.60
C LYS A 88 13.02 13.84 11.95
N LEU A 89 12.27 12.89 12.49
CA LEU A 89 12.60 12.25 13.76
C LEU A 89 13.96 11.53 13.70
N ALA A 90 14.27 10.88 12.57
CA ALA A 90 15.57 10.25 12.37
C ALA A 90 16.72 11.28 12.35
N GLN A 91 16.54 12.44 11.70
CA GLN A 91 17.54 13.51 11.71
C GLN A 91 17.77 14.05 13.12
N ASP A 92 16.71 14.37 13.86
CA ASP A 92 16.78 14.92 15.22
C ASP A 92 17.47 13.93 16.19
N PHE A 93 17.22 12.64 16.00
CA PHE A 93 17.90 11.60 16.76
C PHE A 93 19.40 11.58 16.48
N MET A 94 19.80 11.64 15.20
CA MET A 94 21.22 11.64 14.82
C MET A 94 21.97 12.88 15.33
N THR A 95 21.35 14.07 15.30
CA THR A 95 21.97 15.28 15.84
C THR A 95 22.17 15.18 17.35
N THR A 96 21.18 14.63 18.06
CA THR A 96 21.25 14.44 19.52
C THR A 96 22.39 13.49 19.90
N LEU A 97 22.54 12.37 19.17
CA LEU A 97 23.63 11.43 19.40
C LEU A 97 25.01 12.05 19.10
N ASN A 98 25.15 12.78 18.00
CA ASN A 98 26.41 13.42 17.66
C ASN A 98 26.86 14.46 18.70
N GLN A 99 25.91 15.24 19.24
CA GLN A 99 26.21 16.19 20.30
C GLN A 99 26.66 15.48 21.59
N GLN A 100 25.91 14.48 22.04
CA GLN A 100 26.26 13.73 23.26
C GLN A 100 27.63 13.04 23.17
N VAL A 101 27.95 12.46 22.00
CA VAL A 101 29.25 11.82 21.79
C VAL A 101 30.38 12.84 21.77
N ASN A 102 30.22 13.98 21.08
CA ASN A 102 31.24 15.02 21.04
C ASN A 102 31.49 15.65 22.42
N ASP A 103 30.44 15.87 23.20
CA ASP A 103 30.56 16.38 24.57
C ASP A 103 31.30 15.39 25.48
N ALA A 104 31.01 14.09 25.34
CA ALA A 104 31.74 13.05 26.05
C ALA A 104 33.21 12.97 25.63
N VAL A 105 33.51 13.01 24.33
CA VAL A 105 34.89 12.94 23.79
C VAL A 105 35.73 14.16 24.22
N ASN A 106 35.16 15.37 24.20
CA ASN A 106 35.86 16.59 24.64
C ASN A 106 36.25 16.54 26.13
N LEU A 107 35.49 15.84 26.98
CA LEU A 107 35.86 15.63 28.38
C LEU A 107 37.06 14.69 28.58
N TYR A 108 37.42 13.88 27.59
CA TYR A 108 38.57 12.96 27.66
C TYR A 108 39.84 13.48 26.96
N ASN A 109 39.73 14.49 26.10
CA ASN A 109 40.86 15.07 25.35
C ASN A 109 41.47 16.31 26.05
N PHE A 110 41.79 16.18 27.35
CA PHE A 110 42.61 17.17 28.08
C PHE A 110 44.01 17.32 27.49
#